data_AF-A0A4Q0YJK3-F1
#
_entry.id   AF-A0A4Q0YJK3-F1
#
_cell.length_a   1.000
_cell.length_b   1.000
_cell.length_c   1.000
_cell.angle_alpha   90.00
_cell.angle_beta   90.00
_cell.angle_gamma   90.00
#
_symmetry.space_group_name_H-M   'P 1'
#
loop_
_entity.id
_entity.type
_entity.pdbx_description
1 polymer ?
#
loop_
_entity_poly.entity_id
_entity_poly.type
_entity_poly.pdbx_seq_one_letter_code
_entity_poly.pdbx_strand_id
1 'polypeptide(L)'
;MAFFTCLKKRYHYSLMLVIITLTLIELNNGFKIFSLSLLSAFIYIFITPYIKRILTFSSLNSYIYMAVFYLGVYIMWSFNNEVNFQLNYTLIINLLIDFVIFGVFI
;
A
#
# COMPACT_ATOMS: atom_id res chain seq x y z
N MET A 1 -17.95 1.22 4.39
CA MET A 1 -17.53 0.30 3.31
C MET A 1 -18.45 0.31 2.09
N ALA A 2 -19.77 0.13 2.25
CA ALA A 2 -20.72 0.12 1.11
C ALA A 2 -20.62 1.36 0.22
N PHE A 3 -20.54 2.56 0.80
CA PHE A 3 -20.37 3.83 0.07
C PHE A 3 -19.11 3.86 -0.82
N PHE A 4 -17.96 3.44 -0.28
CA PHE A 4 -16.69 3.40 -1.01
C PHE A 4 -16.71 2.38 -2.17
N THR A 5 -17.32 1.21 -1.96
CA THR A 5 -17.44 0.18 -3.00
C THR A 5 -18.35 0.66 -4.14
N CYS A 6 -19.45 1.34 -3.82
CA CYS A 6 -20.37 1.89 -4.83
C CYS A 6 -19.70 2.98 -5.67
N LEU A 7 -18.92 3.87 -5.04
CA LEU A 7 -18.13 4.88 -5.76
C LEU A 7 -17.02 4.26 -6.63
N LYS A 8 -16.30 3.26 -6.12
CA LYS A 8 -15.21 2.59 -6.86
C LYS A 8 -15.73 1.85 -8.10
N LYS A 9 -16.87 1.16 -7.99
CA LYS A 9 -17.44 0.32 -9.06
C LYS A 9 -18.50 1.05 -9.91
N ARG A 10 -18.75 2.34 -9.67
CA ARG A 10 -19.75 3.16 -10.37
C ARG A 10 -21.18 2.61 -10.29
N TYR A 11 -21.55 2.00 -9.16
CA TYR A 11 -22.91 1.50 -8.94
C TYR A 11 -23.84 2.62 -8.49
N HIS A 12 -24.36 3.40 -9.45
CA HIS A 12 -25.18 4.59 -9.18
C HIS A 12 -26.49 4.28 -8.42
N TYR A 13 -27.20 3.21 -8.78
CA TYR A 13 -28.43 2.80 -8.11
C TYR A 13 -28.19 2.39 -6.65
N SER A 14 -27.17 1.58 -6.39
CA SER A 14 -26.81 1.19 -5.03
C SER A 14 -26.29 2.37 -4.21
N LEU A 15 -25.60 3.33 -4.83
CA LEU A 15 -25.13 4.54 -4.17
C LEU A 15 -26.30 5.41 -3.69
N MET A 16 -27.35 5.56 -4.50
CA MET A 16 -28.57 6.29 -4.11
C MET A 16 -29.21 5.67 -2.88
N LEU A 17 -29.34 4.33 -2.83
CA LEU A 17 -29.85 3.63 -1.66
C LEU A 17 -28.99 3.88 -0.42
N VAL A 18 -27.66 3.82 -0.57
CA VAL A 18 -26.73 4.10 0.54
C VAL A 18 -26.89 5.54 1.05
N ILE A 19 -27.03 6.54 0.17
CA ILE A 19 -27.29 7.92 0.58
C ILE A 19 -28.60 8.02 1.35
N ILE A 20 -29.69 7.40 0.88
CA ILE A 20 -30.97 7.39 1.58
C ILE A 20 -30.82 6.79 2.98
N THR A 21 -30.14 5.64 3.10
CA THR A 21 -29.89 5.02 4.41
C THR A 21 -29.06 5.90 5.34
N LEU A 22 -28.04 6.59 4.82
CA LEU A 22 -27.23 7.53 5.60
C LEU A 22 -28.08 8.70 6.09
N THR A 23 -28.96 9.26 5.25
CA THR A 23 -29.86 10.34 5.66
C THR A 23 -30.87 9.91 6.73
N LEU A 24 -31.36 8.67 6.69
CA LEU A 24 -32.24 8.13 7.74
C LEU A 24 -31.49 8.00 9.08
N ILE A 25 -30.26 7.53 9.05
CA ILE A 25 -29.40 7.43 10.24
C ILE A 25 -29.08 8.83 10.79
N GLU A 26 -28.80 9.80 9.93
CA GLU A 26 -28.54 11.20 10.32
C GLU A 26 -29.73 11.80 11.05
N LEU A 27 -30.93 11.65 10.47
CA LEU A 27 -32.17 12.14 11.06
C LEU A 27 -32.44 11.52 12.43
N ASN A 28 -32.22 10.21 12.56
CA ASN A 28 -32.46 9.50 13.82
C ASN A 28 -31.48 9.89 14.95
N ASN A 29 -30.27 10.32 14.60
CA ASN A 29 -29.25 10.73 15.56
C ASN A 29 -29.17 12.26 15.78
N GLY A 30 -30.06 13.04 15.15
CA GLY A 30 -30.08 14.50 15.27
C GLY A 30 -28.95 15.21 14.53
N PHE A 31 -28.30 14.55 13.56
CA PHE A 31 -27.29 15.18 12.72
C PHE A 31 -27.92 16.06 11.63
N LYS A 32 -27.14 17.02 11.12
CA LYS A 32 -27.55 17.79 9.93
C LYS A 32 -27.66 16.87 8.72
N ILE A 33 -28.67 17.11 7.89
CA ILE A 33 -28.92 16.35 6.67
C ILE A 33 -27.69 16.45 5.76
N PHE A 34 -27.31 15.32 5.17
CA PHE A 34 -26.14 15.07 4.33
C PHE A 34 -24.78 15.10 5.03
N SER A 35 -24.69 15.30 6.35
CA SER A 35 -23.40 15.41 7.04
C SER A 35 -22.51 14.16 6.92
N LEU A 36 -23.04 12.94 7.11
CA LEU A 36 -22.33 11.68 6.95
C LEU A 36 -22.03 11.37 5.49
N SER A 37 -22.95 11.72 4.58
CA SER A 37 -22.72 11.57 3.14
C SER A 37 -21.55 12.46 2.66
N LEU A 38 -21.46 13.69 3.17
CA LEU A 38 -20.39 14.63 2.87
C LEU A 38 -19.06 14.16 3.47
N LEU A 39 -19.09 13.70 4.72
CA LEU A 39 -17.93 13.14 5.42
C LEU A 39 -17.37 11.92 4.68
N SER A 40 -18.24 10.99 4.26
CA SER A 40 -17.82 9.80 3.53
C SER A 40 -17.25 10.15 2.14
N ALA A 41 -17.80 11.15 1.45
CA ALA A 41 -17.23 11.68 0.20
C ALA A 41 -15.86 12.33 0.43
N PHE A 42 -15.69 13.11 1.51
CA PHE A 42 -14.42 13.73 1.88
C PHE A 42 -13.33 12.67 2.14
N ILE A 43 -13.64 11.62 2.90
CA ILE A 43 -12.71 10.51 3.16
C ILE A 43 -12.35 9.78 1.86
N TYR A 44 -13.31 9.59 0.96
CA TYR A 44 -13.05 8.93 -0.31
C TYR A 44 -12.12 9.75 -1.22
N ILE A 45 -12.35 11.06 -1.34
CA ILE A 45 -11.63 11.92 -2.28
C ILE A 45 -10.24 12.28 -1.76
N PHE A 46 -10.10 12.61 -0.47
CA PHE A 46 -8.85 13.18 0.07
C PHE A 46 -8.00 12.14 0.81
N ILE A 47 -8.61 11.33 1.66
CA ILE A 47 -7.88 10.45 2.59
C ILE A 47 -7.51 9.12 1.92
N THR A 48 -8.44 8.52 1.17
CA THR A 48 -8.23 7.23 0.49
C THR A 48 -7.04 7.24 -0.48
N PRO A 49 -6.81 8.24 -1.35
CA PRO A 49 -5.63 8.25 -2.22
C PRO A 49 -4.32 8.44 -1.43
N TYR A 50 -4.34 9.20 -0.32
CA TYR A 50 -3.16 9.37 0.53
C TYR A 50 -2.76 8.06 1.22
N ILE A 51 -3.72 7.32 1.76
CA ILE A 51 -3.51 5.99 2.35
C ILE A 51 -3.00 5.01 1.30
N LYS A 52 -3.62 4.99 0.12
CA LYS A 52 -3.15 4.14 -0.99
C LYS A 52 -1.72 4.47 -1.37
N ARG A 53 -1.35 5.75 -1.45
CA ARG A 53 0.01 6.18 -1.78
C ARG A 53 1.04 5.68 -0.76
N ILE A 54 0.73 5.75 0.53
CA ILE A 54 1.62 5.23 1.58
C ILE A 54 1.73 3.70 1.50
N LEU A 55 0.62 3.01 1.24
CA LEU A 55 0.58 1.55 1.17
C LEU A 55 1.16 0.98 -0.14
N THR A 56 1.16 1.73 -1.25
CA THR A 56 1.80 1.30 -2.51
C THR A 56 3.31 1.17 -2.42
N PHE A 57 3.95 1.69 -1.37
CA PHE A 57 5.36 1.44 -1.09
C PHE A 57 5.62 0.09 -0.40
N SER A 58 4.61 -0.73 -0.11
CA SER A 58 4.81 -2.03 0.55
C SER A 58 5.70 -2.99 -0.28
N SER A 59 5.58 -2.96 -1.61
CA SER A 59 6.43 -3.74 -2.52
C SER A 59 7.84 -3.17 -2.63
N LEU A 60 8.03 -1.85 -2.59
CA LEU A 60 9.36 -1.23 -2.53
C LEU A 60 10.09 -1.58 -1.22
N ASN A 61 9.35 -1.73 -0.12
CA ASN A 61 9.91 -2.07 1.17
C ASN A 61 10.62 -3.44 1.14
N SER A 62 10.07 -4.45 0.44
CA SER A 62 10.73 -5.75 0.31
C SER A 62 12.05 -5.67 -0.47
N TYR A 63 12.10 -4.92 -1.58
CA TYR A 63 13.36 -4.72 -2.32
C TYR A 63 14.43 -4.02 -1.46
N ILE A 64 14.03 -3.04 -0.65
CA ILE A 64 14.92 -2.34 0.27
C ILE A 64 15.46 -3.30 1.34
N TYR A 65 14.63 -4.16 1.93
CA TYR A 65 15.10 -5.16 2.89
C TYR A 65 16.09 -6.16 2.29
N MET A 66 15.86 -6.62 1.06
CA MET A 66 16.82 -7.48 0.35
C MET A 66 18.16 -6.78 0.12
N ALA A 67 18.14 -5.53 -0.36
CA ALA A 67 19.37 -4.75 -0.54
C ALA A 67 20.14 -4.58 0.78
N VAL A 68 19.44 -4.27 1.87
CA VAL A 68 20.03 -4.13 3.20
C VAL A 68 20.60 -5.47 3.70
N PHE A 69 19.94 -6.59 3.45
CA PHE A 69 20.44 -7.91 3.80
C PHE A 69 21.78 -8.22 3.12
N TYR A 70 21.87 -8.03 1.80
CA TYR A 70 23.10 -8.26 1.05
C TYR A 70 24.23 -7.31 1.48
N LEU A 71 23.92 -6.04 1.80
CA LEU A 71 24.88 -5.12 2.39
C LEU A 71 25.36 -5.59 3.76
N GLY A 72 24.46 -6.09 4.62
CA GLY A 72 24.81 -6.66 5.92
C GLY A 72 25.73 -7.87 5.81
N VAL A 73 25.44 -8.79 4.87
CA VAL A 73 26.31 -9.94 4.58
C VAL A 73 27.69 -9.49 4.12
N TYR A 74 27.74 -8.49 3.22
CA TYR A 74 29.00 -7.94 2.73
C TYR A 74 29.84 -7.34 3.86
N ILE A 75 29.22 -6.54 4.74
CA ILE A 75 29.88 -5.93 5.89
C ILE A 75 30.41 -7.00 6.86
N MET A 76 29.57 -7.97 7.23
CA MET A 76 29.97 -9.06 8.13
C MET A 76 31.11 -9.88 7.55
N TRP A 77 31.08 -10.16 6.24
CA TRP A 77 32.14 -10.87 5.56
C TRP A 77 33.44 -10.07 5.54
N SER A 78 33.37 -8.77 5.24
CA SER A 78 34.53 -7.88 5.19
C SER A 78 35.25 -7.75 6.54
N PHE A 79 34.55 -7.93 7.66
CA PHE A 79 35.18 -7.91 8.99
C PHE A 79 35.89 -9.22 9.34
N ASN A 80 35.47 -10.36 8.77
CA ASN A 80 35.94 -11.67 9.19
C ASN A 80 36.92 -12.32 8.20
N ASN A 81 36.88 -11.92 6.93
CA ASN A 81 37.65 -12.52 5.84
C ASN A 81 38.17 -11.45 4.87
N GLU A 82 39.18 -11.81 4.07
CA GLU A 82 39.63 -10.99 2.96
C GLU A 82 38.57 -10.88 1.86
N VAL A 83 38.37 -9.67 1.36
CA VAL A 83 37.40 -9.40 0.30
C VAL A 83 38.03 -9.78 -1.05
N ASN A 84 37.49 -10.83 -1.66
CA ASN A 84 37.92 -11.28 -2.98
C ASN A 84 36.97 -10.76 -4.07
N PHE A 85 37.51 -10.50 -5.27
CA PHE A 85 36.74 -10.05 -6.44
C PHE A 85 35.60 -11.01 -6.81
N GLN A 86 35.81 -12.31 -6.61
CA GLN A 86 34.81 -13.34 -6.88
C GLN A 86 33.60 -13.23 -5.93
N LEU A 87 33.82 -12.81 -4.67
CA LEU A 87 32.74 -12.61 -3.70
C LEU A 87 31.84 -11.43 -4.07
N ASN A 88 32.44 -10.32 -4.50
CA ASN A 88 31.71 -9.15 -4.96
C ASN A 88 30.80 -9.49 -6.15
N TYR A 89 31.34 -10.22 -7.13
CA TYR A 89 30.58 -10.63 -8.31
C TYR A 89 29.41 -11.57 -7.93
N THR A 90 29.65 -12.51 -7.02
CA THR A 90 28.63 -13.47 -6.56
C THR A 90 27.50 -12.76 -5.81
N LEU A 91 27.81 -11.81 -4.92
CA LEU A 91 26.79 -11.06 -4.17
C LEU A 91 25.93 -10.17 -5.08
N ILE A 92 26.55 -9.50 -6.07
CA ILE A 92 25.82 -8.64 -7.02
C ILE A 92 24.88 -9.48 -7.90
N ILE A 93 25.36 -10.64 -8.40
CA ILE A 93 24.52 -11.55 -9.19
C ILE A 93 23.35 -12.07 -8.36
N ASN A 94 23.60 -12.51 -7.13
CA ASN A 94 22.54 -13.02 -6.26
C ASN A 94 21.50 -11.95 -5.93
N LEU A 95 21.92 -10.71 -5.68
CA LEU A 95 20.99 -9.59 -5.48
C LEU A 95 20.13 -9.32 -6.73
N LEU A 96 20.71 -9.36 -7.92
CA LEU A 96 19.97 -9.20 -9.18
C LEU A 96 18.99 -10.35 -9.41
N ILE A 97 19.41 -11.60 -9.17
CA ILE A 97 18.54 -12.78 -9.28
C ILE A 97 17.37 -12.65 -8.31
N ASP A 98 17.62 -12.28 -7.06
CA ASP A 98 16.57 -12.13 -6.05
C ASP A 98 15.60 -11.00 -6.40
N PHE A 99 16.09 -9.88 -6.94
CA PHE A 99 15.21 -8.81 -7.43
C PHE A 99 14.31 -9.27 -8.59
N VAL A 100 14.84 -10.06 -9.52
CA VAL A 100 14.04 -10.61 -10.62
C VAL A 100 13.01 -11.62 -10.10
N ILE A 101 13.42 -12.54 -9.22
CA ILE A 101 12.53 -13.54 -8.63
C ILE A 101 11.42 -12.85 -7.85
N PHE A 102 11.75 -11.93 -6.94
CA PHE A 102 10.75 -11.24 -6.13
C PHE A 102 9.84 -10.33 -6.96
N GLY A 103 10.33 -9.80 -8.08
CA GLY A 103 9.51 -9.06 -9.04
C GLY A 103 8.58 -9.89 -9.90
N VAL A 104 8.87 -11.19 -10.08
CA VAL A 104 8.00 -12.13 -10.80
C VAL A 104 6.93 -12.74 -9.89
N PHE A 105 7.18 -12.83 -8.58
CA PHE A 105 6.25 -13.43 -7.61
C PHE A 105 5.27 -12.43 -6.94
N ILE A 106 5.30 -11.14 -7.31
CA ILE A 106 4.35 -10.08 -6.90
C ILE A 106 3.38 -9.77 -8.04
#